data_AF-A0A4P5SSY5-F1
#
_entry.id   AF-A0A4P5SSY5-F1
#
_cell.length_a   1.000
_cell.length_b   1.000
_cell.length_c   1.000
_cell.angle_alpha   90.00
_cell.angle_beta   90.00
_cell.angle_gamma   90.00
#
_symmetry.space_group_name_H-M   'P 1'
#
loop_
_entity.id
_entity.type
_entity.pdbx_description
1 polymer ?
#
loop_
_entity_poly.entity_id
_entity_poly.type
_entity_poly.pdbx_seq_one_letter_code
_entity_poly.pdbx_strand_id
1 'polypeptide(L)'
;MQRKEREAQERKARQEQEKEALLQRQREAQEQERVFNTEVDRLLAYSTADRRREFCRIMQAQGYRVESEKPTSLGSLITLQDGDKTACAVLIEIGKQRTERDISTLLEIVASSACPVQWVACFDGFATELVLALNDKELRFIDTFQLAQWSLKSSLVSHS
;
A
#
# COMPACT_ATOMS: atom_id res chain seq x y z
N MET A 1 40.63 43.30 13.25
CA MET A 1 40.23 42.73 11.95
C MET A 1 39.96 41.23 12.02
N GLN A 2 40.84 40.42 12.63
CA GLN A 2 40.73 38.94 12.71
C GLN A 2 39.39 38.38 13.20
N ARG A 3 38.70 39.04 14.13
CA ARG A 3 37.39 38.58 14.65
C ARG A 3 36.27 38.63 13.58
N LYS A 4 36.27 39.65 12.72
CA LYS A 4 35.27 39.79 11.65
C LYS A 4 35.49 38.77 10.53
N GLU A 5 36.74 38.41 10.25
CA GLU A 5 37.10 37.38 9.27
C GLU A 5 36.69 35.98 9.74
N ARG A 6 36.89 35.69 11.03
CA ARG A 6 36.46 34.42 11.65
C ARG A 6 34.93 34.28 11.66
N GLU A 7 34.20 35.34 12.02
CA GLU A 7 32.73 35.36 11.97
C GLU A 7 32.20 35.20 10.53
N ALA A 8 32.89 35.75 9.53
CA ALA A 8 32.53 35.58 8.11
C ALA A 8 32.81 34.15 7.62
N GLN A 9 33.93 33.54 8.02
CA GLN A 9 34.25 32.14 7.71
C GLN A 9 33.26 31.17 8.36
N GLU A 10 32.89 31.40 9.62
CA GLU A 10 31.91 30.57 10.33
C GLU A 10 30.51 30.66 9.70
N ARG A 11 30.09 31.86 9.27
CA ARG A 11 28.82 32.03 8.53
C ARG A 11 28.84 31.32 7.18
N LYS A 12 29.94 31.44 6.43
CA LYS A 12 30.10 30.77 5.13
C LYS A 12 30.08 29.24 5.29
N ALA A 13 30.80 28.72 6.28
CA ALA A 13 30.83 27.28 6.58
C ALA A 13 29.44 26.74 6.97
N ARG A 14 28.67 27.49 7.77
CA ARG A 14 27.27 27.11 8.10
C ARG A 14 26.37 27.12 6.87
N GLN A 15 26.45 28.14 6.02
CA GLN A 15 25.67 28.20 4.78
C GLN A 15 26.01 27.05 3.83
N GLU A 16 27.29 26.68 3.74
CA GLU A 16 27.74 25.56 2.91
C GLU A 16 27.24 24.22 3.47
N GLN A 17 27.33 24.00 4.79
CA GLN A 17 26.76 22.83 5.45
C GLN A 17 25.23 22.73 5.29
N GLU A 18 24.50 23.83 5.44
CA GLU A 18 23.04 23.86 5.24
C GLU A 18 22.67 23.53 3.79
N LYS A 19 23.44 24.04 2.82
CA LYS A 19 23.24 23.75 1.40
C LYS A 19 23.51 22.28 1.08
N GLU A 20 24.60 21.71 1.61
CA GLU A 20 24.92 20.28 1.44
C GLU A 20 23.85 19.39 2.07
N ALA A 21 23.39 19.70 3.29
CA ALA A 21 22.33 18.97 3.96
C ALA A 21 21.00 19.03 3.17
N LEU A 22 20.67 20.18 2.58
CA LEU A 22 19.49 20.31 1.73
C LEU A 22 19.60 19.47 0.45
N LEU A 23 20.74 19.52 -0.23
CA LEU A 23 20.99 18.72 -1.43
C LEU A 23 20.93 17.22 -1.14
N GLN A 24 21.47 16.80 0.01
CA GLN A 24 21.42 15.41 0.44
C GLN A 24 19.97 14.96 0.69
N ARG A 25 19.17 15.75 1.41
CA ARG A 25 17.74 15.47 1.64
C ARG A 25 16.95 15.40 0.34
N GLN A 26 17.23 16.27 -0.63
CA GLN A 26 16.56 16.23 -1.93
C GLN A 26 16.88 14.95 -2.70
N ARG A 27 18.15 14.52 -2.68
CA ARG A 27 18.57 13.25 -3.32
C ARG A 27 17.92 12.04 -2.66
N GLU A 28 17.87 12.01 -1.33
CA GLU A 28 17.21 10.95 -0.57
C GLU A 28 15.71 10.88 -0.89
N ALA A 29 15.03 12.02 -0.96
CA ALA A 29 13.62 12.08 -1.33
C ALA A 29 13.37 11.57 -2.77
N GLN A 30 14.20 11.99 -3.73
CA GLN A 30 14.10 11.53 -5.12
C GLN A 30 14.35 10.03 -5.25
N GLU A 31 15.32 9.49 -4.52
CA GLU A 31 15.60 8.06 -4.54
C GLU A 31 14.47 7.25 -3.91
N GLN A 32 13.88 7.73 -2.81
CA GLN A 32 12.70 7.12 -2.21
C GLN A 32 11.51 7.09 -3.18
N GLU A 33 11.26 8.20 -3.88
CA GLU A 33 10.21 8.29 -4.91
C GLU A 33 10.48 7.32 -6.08
N ARG A 34 11.73 7.24 -6.54
CA ARG A 34 12.13 6.31 -7.61
C ARG A 34 11.89 4.86 -7.21
N VAL A 35 12.31 4.47 -6.01
CA VAL A 35 12.10 3.10 -5.48
C VAL A 35 10.61 2.81 -5.35
N PHE A 36 9.83 3.78 -4.84
CA PHE A 36 8.38 3.64 -4.73
C PHE A 36 7.70 3.42 -6.09
N ASN A 37 8.01 4.25 -7.09
CA ASN A 37 7.41 4.12 -8.42
C ASN A 37 7.83 2.82 -9.10
N THR A 38 9.08 2.39 -8.92
CA THR A 38 9.55 1.07 -9.41
C THR A 38 8.74 -0.08 -8.82
N GLU A 39 8.40 0.03 -7.53
CA GLU A 39 7.58 -0.98 -6.85
C GLU A 39 6.13 -1.00 -7.34
N VAL A 40 5.55 0.18 -7.58
CA VAL A 40 4.22 0.30 -8.20
C VAL A 40 4.21 -0.35 -9.57
N ASP A 41 5.18 -0.02 -10.44
CA ASP A 41 5.30 -0.60 -11.77
C ASP A 41 5.47 -2.13 -11.72
N ARG A 42 6.26 -2.64 -10.76
CA ARG A 42 6.42 -4.09 -10.54
C ARG A 42 5.09 -4.76 -10.21
N LEU A 43 4.29 -4.19 -9.30
CA LEU A 43 2.99 -4.74 -8.92
C LEU A 43 1.98 -4.67 -10.08
N LEU A 44 2.02 -3.60 -10.87
CA LEU A 44 1.19 -3.45 -12.07
C LEU A 44 1.57 -4.44 -13.18
N ALA A 45 2.82 -4.87 -13.26
CA ALA A 45 3.28 -5.85 -14.24
C ALA A 45 2.84 -7.30 -13.94
N TYR A 46 2.39 -7.60 -12.72
CA TYR A 46 2.05 -8.97 -12.33
C TYR A 46 0.78 -9.51 -12.98
N SER A 47 0.75 -10.83 -13.19
CA SER A 47 -0.50 -11.52 -13.52
C SER A 47 -1.47 -11.39 -12.34
N THR A 48 -2.78 -11.55 -12.58
CA THR A 48 -3.76 -11.53 -11.48
C THR A 48 -3.42 -12.56 -10.40
N ALA A 49 -2.99 -13.76 -10.78
CA ALA A 49 -2.60 -14.79 -9.81
C ALA A 49 -1.39 -14.37 -8.97
N ASP A 50 -0.39 -13.74 -9.58
CA ASP A 50 0.81 -13.29 -8.87
C ASP A 50 0.53 -12.10 -7.97
N ARG A 51 -0.38 -11.20 -8.37
CA ARG A 51 -0.87 -10.12 -7.49
C ARG A 51 -1.53 -10.66 -6.24
N ARG A 52 -2.39 -11.68 -6.37
CA ARG A 52 -3.00 -12.34 -5.20
C ARG A 52 -1.95 -12.95 -4.28
N ARG A 53 -0.97 -13.68 -4.84
CA ARG A 53 0.15 -14.23 -4.07
C ARG A 53 0.93 -13.14 -3.34
N GLU A 54 1.20 -12.02 -4.01
CA GLU A 54 1.93 -10.91 -3.43
C GLU A 54 1.16 -10.23 -2.29
N PHE A 55 -0.16 -10.05 -2.45
CA PHE A 55 -1.00 -9.58 -1.35
C PHE A 55 -1.00 -10.54 -0.17
N CYS A 56 -1.14 -11.85 -0.41
CA CYS A 56 -1.04 -12.86 0.65
C CYS A 56 0.31 -12.77 1.38
N ARG A 57 1.42 -12.64 0.64
CA ARG A 57 2.77 -12.45 1.20
C ARG A 57 2.85 -11.21 2.09
N ILE A 58 2.31 -10.09 1.63
CA ILE A 58 2.30 -8.83 2.39
C ILE A 58 1.45 -8.97 3.65
N MET A 59 0.26 -9.59 3.57
CA MET A 59 -0.59 -9.85 4.73
C MET A 59 0.11 -10.75 5.77
N GLN A 60 0.82 -11.77 5.32
CA GLN A 60 1.66 -12.61 6.19
C GLN A 60 2.76 -11.82 6.88
N ALA A 61 3.43 -10.91 6.17
CA ALA A 61 4.41 -10.02 6.77
C ALA A 61 3.80 -9.03 7.78
N GLN A 62 2.50 -8.77 7.72
CA GLN A 62 1.74 -8.00 8.71
C GLN A 62 1.24 -8.85 9.89
N GLY A 63 1.58 -10.15 9.94
CA GLY A 63 1.20 -11.06 11.02
C GLY A 63 -0.07 -11.88 10.77
N TYR A 64 -0.72 -11.73 9.62
CA TYR A 64 -1.93 -12.50 9.30
C TYR A 64 -1.61 -13.87 8.68
N ARG A 65 -2.23 -14.93 9.18
CA ARG A 65 -2.21 -16.25 8.54
C ARG A 65 -3.28 -16.31 7.45
N VAL A 66 -2.92 -16.80 6.26
CA VAL A 66 -3.87 -17.01 5.15
C VAL A 66 -4.44 -18.42 5.24
N GLU A 67 -5.74 -18.54 5.50
CA GLU A 67 -6.42 -19.83 5.71
C GLU A 67 -6.99 -20.42 4.43
N SER A 68 -7.65 -19.58 3.63
CA SER A 68 -8.30 -20.02 2.41
C SER A 68 -8.44 -18.90 1.41
N GLU A 69 -8.46 -19.27 0.13
CA GLU A 69 -8.74 -18.40 -0.99
C GLU A 69 -9.88 -19.01 -1.79
N LYS A 70 -10.96 -18.24 -1.99
CA LYS A 70 -12.13 -18.68 -2.77
C LYS A 70 -12.39 -17.71 -3.92
N PRO A 71 -12.60 -18.19 -5.15
CA PRO A 71 -12.99 -17.32 -6.24
C PRO A 71 -14.39 -16.72 -6.00
N THR A 72 -14.58 -15.49 -6.43
CA THR A 72 -15.87 -14.77 -6.44
C THR A 72 -16.07 -14.12 -7.81
N SER A 73 -17.26 -13.54 -8.05
CA SER A 73 -17.51 -12.73 -9.25
C SER A 73 -16.61 -11.48 -9.34
N LEU A 74 -16.12 -10.97 -8.21
CA LEU A 74 -15.27 -9.78 -8.15
C LEU A 74 -13.77 -10.10 -8.26
N GLY A 75 -13.38 -11.32 -7.92
CA GLY A 75 -12.01 -11.81 -7.90
C GLY A 75 -11.85 -12.93 -6.88
N SER A 76 -11.26 -12.64 -5.72
CA SER A 76 -11.00 -13.67 -4.70
C SER A 76 -11.30 -13.19 -3.29
N LEU A 77 -12.00 -14.01 -2.52
CA LEU A 77 -12.20 -13.81 -1.09
C LEU A 77 -11.12 -14.59 -0.35
N ILE A 78 -10.30 -13.87 0.42
CA ILE A 78 -9.22 -14.43 1.21
C ILE A 78 -9.62 -14.38 2.68
N THR A 79 -9.56 -15.53 3.35
CA THR A 79 -9.73 -15.61 4.81
C THR A 79 -8.38 -15.43 5.49
N LEU A 80 -8.31 -14.46 6.39
CA LEU A 80 -7.14 -14.09 7.17
C LEU A 80 -7.41 -14.34 8.66
N GLN A 81 -6.39 -14.78 9.38
CA GLN A 81 -6.46 -15.01 10.82
C GLN A 81 -5.31 -14.30 11.55
N ASP A 82 -5.63 -13.66 12.68
CA ASP A 82 -4.65 -13.10 13.63
C ASP A 82 -5.04 -13.55 15.05
N GLY A 83 -4.23 -14.43 15.64
CA GLY A 83 -4.53 -15.10 16.91
C GLY A 83 -5.90 -15.78 16.87
N ASP A 84 -6.86 -15.22 17.61
CA ASP A 84 -8.24 -15.73 17.75
C ASP A 84 -9.27 -15.00 16.86
N LYS A 85 -8.83 -14.08 15.98
CA LYS A 85 -9.72 -13.29 15.13
C LYS A 85 -9.66 -13.74 13.68
N THR A 86 -10.83 -13.91 13.06
CA THR A 86 -10.97 -14.18 11.62
C THR A 86 -11.53 -12.97 10.91
N ALA A 87 -10.94 -12.64 9.76
CA ALA A 87 -11.40 -11.55 8.91
C ALA A 87 -11.23 -11.94 7.43
N CYS A 88 -11.94 -11.25 6.56
CA CYS A 88 -11.86 -11.50 5.12
C CYS A 88 -11.33 -10.28 4.37
N ALA A 89 -10.55 -10.54 3.32
CA ALA A 89 -10.17 -9.56 2.31
C ALA A 89 -10.79 -9.93 0.97
N VAL A 90 -11.41 -8.97 0.29
CA VAL A 90 -11.88 -9.13 -1.08
C VAL A 90 -10.83 -8.55 -2.02
N LEU A 91 -10.21 -9.42 -2.81
CA LEU A 91 -9.32 -9.05 -3.90
C LEU A 91 -10.09 -8.84 -5.18
N ILE A 92 -9.87 -7.67 -5.75
CA ILE A 92 -10.55 -7.16 -6.92
C ILE A 92 -9.55 -7.21 -8.06
N GLU A 93 -9.84 -8.07 -9.04
CA GLU A 93 -8.97 -8.23 -10.22
C GLU A 93 -8.86 -6.92 -11.01
N ILE A 94 -7.70 -6.75 -11.65
CA ILE A 94 -7.38 -5.52 -12.37
C ILE A 94 -8.18 -5.31 -13.65
N GLY A 95 -8.15 -4.08 -14.17
CA GLY A 95 -8.69 -3.75 -15.47
C GLY A 95 -10.22 -3.72 -15.55
N LYS A 96 -10.93 -3.82 -14.42
CA LYS A 96 -12.39 -3.66 -14.41
C LYS A 96 -12.72 -2.23 -14.01
N GLN A 97 -13.27 -1.46 -14.95
CA GLN A 97 -14.12 -0.32 -14.61
C GLN A 97 -15.24 -0.89 -13.74
N ARG A 98 -15.13 -0.68 -12.43
CA ARG A 98 -16.10 -1.22 -11.49
C ARG A 98 -17.39 -0.43 -11.63
N THR A 99 -18.47 -1.17 -11.81
CA THR A 99 -19.81 -0.64 -12.05
C THR A 99 -20.58 -0.58 -10.74
N GLU A 100 -21.74 0.07 -10.74
CA GLU A 100 -22.69 0.01 -9.62
C GLU A 100 -23.07 -1.44 -9.27
N ARG A 101 -23.13 -2.33 -10.27
CA ARG A 101 -23.38 -3.76 -10.03
C ARG A 101 -22.26 -4.42 -9.21
N ASP A 102 -21.00 -4.03 -9.45
CA ASP A 102 -19.87 -4.53 -8.66
C ASP A 102 -19.96 -4.06 -7.20
N ILE A 103 -20.38 -2.81 -6.97
CA ILE A 103 -20.66 -2.28 -5.63
C ILE A 103 -21.71 -3.15 -4.94
N SER A 104 -22.86 -3.36 -5.57
CA SER A 104 -23.95 -4.15 -5.00
C SER A 104 -23.49 -5.57 -4.67
N THR A 105 -22.74 -6.20 -5.57
CA THR A 105 -22.17 -7.53 -5.35
C THR A 105 -21.22 -7.54 -4.15
N LEU A 106 -20.37 -6.52 -4.00
CA LEU A 106 -19.46 -6.40 -2.86
C LEU A 106 -20.24 -6.23 -1.55
N LEU A 107 -21.25 -5.37 -1.54
CA LEU A 107 -22.12 -5.16 -0.38
C LEU A 107 -22.87 -6.43 0.00
N GLU A 108 -23.33 -7.23 -0.96
CA GLU A 108 -23.93 -8.54 -0.73
C GLU A 108 -22.94 -9.54 -0.13
N ILE A 109 -21.70 -9.57 -0.63
CA ILE A 109 -20.63 -10.40 -0.04
C ILE A 109 -20.36 -9.99 1.41
N VAL A 110 -20.23 -8.69 1.68
CA VAL A 110 -20.03 -8.15 3.03
C VAL A 110 -21.19 -8.56 3.94
N ALA A 111 -22.43 -8.40 3.48
CA ALA A 111 -23.64 -8.73 4.26
C ALA A 111 -23.83 -10.24 4.51
N SER A 112 -23.38 -11.10 3.59
CA SER A 112 -23.55 -12.56 3.68
C SER A 112 -22.37 -13.30 4.29
N SER A 113 -21.25 -12.61 4.53
CA SER A 113 -20.04 -13.23 5.06
C SER A 113 -20.23 -13.71 6.51
N ALA A 114 -19.84 -14.96 6.78
CA ALA A 114 -19.83 -15.53 8.14
C ALA A 114 -18.72 -14.95 9.04
N CYS A 115 -17.81 -14.16 8.46
CA CYS A 115 -16.74 -13.45 9.13
C CYS A 115 -16.67 -12.04 8.56
N PRO A 116 -16.38 -11.00 9.37
CA PRO A 116 -16.38 -9.63 8.88
C PRO A 116 -15.36 -9.47 7.75
N VAL A 117 -15.82 -9.05 6.59
CA VAL A 117 -14.93 -8.47 5.57
C VAL A 117 -14.34 -7.22 6.17
N GLN A 118 -13.02 -7.13 6.23
CA GLN A 118 -12.30 -5.98 6.78
C GLN A 118 -11.51 -5.25 5.71
N TRP A 119 -11.17 -5.91 4.60
CA TRP A 119 -10.36 -5.30 3.55
C TRP A 119 -10.96 -5.50 2.17
N VAL A 120 -10.78 -4.48 1.34
CA VAL A 120 -11.03 -4.52 -0.10
C VAL A 120 -9.75 -4.06 -0.78
N ALA A 121 -9.10 -4.95 -1.53
CA ALA A 121 -7.85 -4.62 -2.22
C ALA A 121 -7.99 -4.63 -3.74
N CYS A 122 -7.49 -3.58 -4.38
CA CYS A 122 -7.50 -3.41 -5.83
C CYS A 122 -6.11 -3.07 -6.34
N PHE A 123 -5.72 -3.63 -7.48
CA PHE A 123 -4.37 -3.44 -8.00
C PHE A 123 -4.31 -2.49 -9.21
N ASP A 124 -5.42 -1.91 -9.67
CA ASP A 124 -5.46 -1.01 -10.84
C ASP A 124 -6.16 0.34 -10.54
N GLY A 125 -6.23 0.69 -9.25
CA GLY A 125 -7.01 1.83 -8.79
C GLY A 125 -8.52 1.58 -8.82
N PHE A 126 -9.27 2.51 -8.26
CA PHE A 126 -10.73 2.45 -8.20
C PHE A 126 -11.33 3.72 -8.80
N ALA A 127 -12.57 3.61 -9.30
CA ALA A 127 -13.40 4.78 -9.53
C ALA A 127 -13.68 5.48 -8.18
N THR A 128 -13.53 6.80 -8.14
CA THR A 128 -13.70 7.62 -6.91
C THR A 128 -15.04 7.35 -6.23
N GLU A 129 -16.09 7.14 -7.02
CA GLU A 129 -17.46 6.87 -6.59
C GLU A 129 -17.55 5.59 -5.75
N LEU A 130 -16.76 4.57 -6.10
CA LEU A 130 -16.68 3.32 -5.34
C LEU A 130 -15.92 3.48 -4.04
N VAL A 131 -14.82 4.23 -4.05
CA VAL A 131 -14.08 4.53 -2.82
C VAL A 131 -15.01 5.21 -1.83
N LEU A 132 -15.78 6.21 -2.28
CA LEU A 132 -16.76 6.92 -1.47
C LEU A 132 -17.85 5.98 -0.93
N ALA A 133 -18.41 5.09 -1.77
CA ALA A 133 -19.45 4.14 -1.34
C ALA A 133 -18.98 3.16 -0.25
N LEU A 134 -17.68 2.85 -0.24
CA LEU A 134 -17.08 1.93 0.73
C LEU A 134 -16.51 2.63 1.97
N ASN A 135 -16.20 3.93 1.88
CA ASN A 135 -15.55 4.69 2.95
C ASN A 135 -16.43 4.83 4.21
N ASP A 136 -17.76 4.81 4.05
CA ASP A 136 -18.71 4.83 5.17
C ASP A 136 -18.93 3.43 5.79
N LYS A 137 -18.28 2.41 5.26
CA LYS A 137 -18.27 1.07 5.83
C LYS A 137 -17.02 0.93 6.70
N GLU A 138 -17.03 0.04 7.69
CA GLU A 138 -15.84 -0.31 8.49
C GLU A 138 -14.76 -1.08 7.67
N LEU A 139 -14.76 -0.92 6.34
CA LEU A 139 -13.89 -1.57 5.39
C LEU A 139 -12.64 -0.74 5.15
N ARG A 140 -11.49 -1.38 5.20
CA ARG A 140 -10.22 -0.78 4.80
C ARG A 140 -9.99 -1.00 3.32
N PHE A 141 -9.91 0.10 2.59
CA PHE A 141 -9.52 0.07 1.20
C PHE A 141 -7.98 -0.01 1.06
N ILE A 142 -7.51 -0.80 0.09
CA ILE A 142 -6.09 -0.94 -0.25
C ILE A 142 -5.97 -0.85 -1.78
N ASP A 143 -5.25 0.14 -2.28
CA ASP A 143 -4.88 0.20 -3.69
C ASP A 143 -3.43 -0.26 -3.92
N THR A 144 -3.00 -0.22 -5.18
CA THR A 144 -1.63 -0.55 -5.60
C THR A 144 -0.58 0.31 -4.92
N PHE A 145 -0.86 1.60 -4.71
CA PHE A 145 0.09 2.52 -4.09
C PHE A 145 0.27 2.18 -2.61
N GLN A 146 -0.83 1.97 -1.88
CA GLN A 146 -0.80 1.55 -0.49
C GLN A 146 -0.15 0.17 -0.33
N LEU A 147 -0.42 -0.76 -1.26
CA LEU A 147 0.22 -2.07 -1.26
C LEU A 147 1.73 -1.98 -1.50
N ALA A 148 2.18 -1.12 -2.43
CA ALA A 148 3.60 -0.86 -2.66
C ALA A 148 4.29 -0.31 -1.39
N GLN A 149 3.66 0.64 -0.69
CA GLN A 149 4.18 1.14 0.58
C GLN A 149 4.35 0.04 1.62
N TRP A 150 3.38 -0.87 1.72
CA TRP A 150 3.44 -1.98 2.67
C TRP A 150 4.49 -3.02 2.29
N SER A 151 4.61 -3.31 0.99
CA SER A 151 5.65 -4.18 0.47
C SER A 151 7.04 -3.66 0.84
N LEU A 152 7.33 -2.39 0.56
CA LEU A 152 8.62 -1.78 0.90
C LEU A 152 8.92 -1.82 2.41
N LYS A 153 7.92 -1.55 3.25
CA LYS A 153 8.06 -1.65 4.72
C LYS A 153 8.37 -3.09 5.17
N SER A 154 7.69 -4.09 4.59
CA SER A 154 7.90 -5.50 4.93
C SER A 154 9.32 -5.99 4.60
N SER A 155 9.90 -5.50 3.50
CA SER A 155 11.26 -5.84 3.09
C SER A 155 12.33 -5.32 4.05
N LEU A 156 12.09 -4.19 4.73
CA LEU A 156 13.03 -3.61 5.69
C LEU A 156 13.07 -4.38 7.02
N VAL A 157 11.94 -4.93 7.46
CA VAL A 157 11.85 -5.70 8.72
C VAL A 157 12.47 -7.10 8.58
N SER A 158 12.55 -7.63 7.37
CA SER A 158 13.10 -8.97 7.09
C SER A 158 14.65 -9.04 7.14
N HIS A 159 15.32 -7.91 7.37
CA HIS A 159 16.79 -7.79 7.43
C HIS A 159 17.30 -7.15 8.73
N SER A 160 16.44 -7.06 9.76
CA SER A 160 16.79 -6.60 11.11
C SER A 160 16.80 -7.78 12.08
#